data_AF-A0AAW2MJC4-F1
#
_entry.id   AF-A0AAW2MJC4-F1
#
_cell.length_a   1.000
_cell.length_b   1.000
_cell.length_c   1.000
_cell.angle_alpha   90.00
_cell.angle_beta   90.00
_cell.angle_gamma   90.00
#
_symmetry.space_group_name_H-M   'P 1'
#
loop_
_entity.id
_entity.type
_entity.pdbx_description
1 polymer ?
#
loop_
_entity_poly.entity_id
_entity_poly.type
_entity_poly.pdbx_seq_one_letter_code
_entity_poly.pdbx_strand_id
1 'polypeptide(L)'
;MGLNFQRPRKSLKVVTGLVAIAKNPCLHPGDVRILEAVDVPELHHLYDCLVFPQKGDRPHTNEASGSDLDGDLYFVTWDENLIPPSKRSWTPMEYAPGEVKQLPREVKHSDIIDFFTRNMVNESLGAICNAHVVHADLSEYGALDEKCIKLAELAATAVDCPKTGKIVNMPAELKPKMYPDFMGKEEFQSYNSNKILGKLYRKIKDAYDRDHEASPEHTFASDDIIYNQDLEVAGSTSFIADAWNCKCSYDGQLIGLLGQYKVNREEEVVTGHIWSMPKYSSKKQGEVKERLKHAYSTLRKEFRKVFECMGPEFDQFSDDEKNIMYERKASAWYQVTYQESWVKKSKELHAVDDAGKSVMLSFAWIAADYLARIKIKRRMMENSISTKPIDSLGRYLADKI
;
A
#
# COMPACT_ATOMS: atom_id res chain seq x y z
N MET A 1 -26.45 -30.86 -9.09
CA MET A 1 -26.86 -29.76 -9.99
C MET A 1 -26.07 -28.53 -9.61
N GLY A 2 -24.99 -28.27 -10.36
CA GLY A 2 -24.07 -27.16 -10.09
C GLY A 2 -24.68 -25.83 -10.51
N LEU A 3 -24.61 -24.84 -9.61
CA LEU A 3 -24.96 -23.45 -9.90
C LEU A 3 -23.96 -22.90 -10.92
N ASN A 4 -24.42 -22.71 -12.16
CA ASN A 4 -23.72 -21.99 -13.21
C ASN A 4 -23.57 -20.51 -12.81
N PHE A 5 -22.47 -20.18 -12.15
CA PHE A 5 -21.97 -18.81 -12.13
C PHE A 5 -21.40 -18.50 -13.51
N GLN A 6 -22.22 -17.93 -14.41
CA GLN A 6 -21.69 -17.21 -15.56
C GLN A 6 -20.92 -16.00 -15.03
N ARG A 7 -19.59 -16.15 -14.89
CA ARG A 7 -18.68 -15.03 -14.69
C ARG A 7 -18.91 -14.04 -15.85
N PRO A 8 -19.04 -12.73 -15.58
CA PRO A 8 -19.12 -11.75 -16.65
C PRO A 8 -17.84 -11.91 -17.49
N ARG A 9 -17.99 -12.23 -18.78
CA ARG A 9 -16.89 -12.23 -19.74
C ARG A 9 -16.37 -10.79 -19.83
N LYS A 10 -15.45 -10.42 -18.93
CA LYS A 10 -14.51 -9.34 -19.22
C LYS A 10 -13.89 -9.69 -20.57
N SER A 11 -13.85 -8.74 -21.49
CA SER A 11 -13.21 -8.94 -22.79
C SER A 11 -11.74 -9.30 -22.55
N LEU A 12 -11.43 -10.60 -22.56
CA LEU A 12 -10.06 -11.07 -22.45
C LEU A 12 -9.33 -10.58 -23.69
N LYS A 13 -8.26 -9.82 -23.47
CA LYS A 13 -7.41 -9.30 -24.53
C LYS A 13 -6.12 -10.07 -24.52
N VAL A 14 -5.86 -10.78 -25.61
CA VAL A 14 -4.53 -11.35 -25.86
C VAL A 14 -3.59 -10.19 -26.20
N VAL A 15 -2.45 -10.15 -25.51
CA VAL A 15 -1.39 -9.18 -25.80
C VAL A 15 -0.40 -9.84 -26.75
N THR A 16 -0.10 -9.16 -27.86
CA THR A 16 0.84 -9.63 -28.88
C THR A 16 1.83 -8.52 -29.22
N GLY A 17 3.04 -8.90 -29.63
CA GLY A 17 4.10 -7.97 -30.01
C GLY A 17 5.11 -7.74 -28.89
N LEU A 18 5.91 -6.68 -28.99
CA LEU A 18 6.99 -6.43 -28.05
C LEU A 18 6.47 -6.08 -26.65
N VAL A 19 7.05 -6.72 -25.65
CA VAL A 19 6.76 -6.48 -24.23
C VAL A 19 8.06 -6.30 -23.46
N ALA A 20 8.03 -5.42 -22.46
CA ALA A 20 9.08 -5.34 -21.45
C ALA A 20 8.62 -6.06 -20.19
N ILE A 21 9.47 -6.96 -19.68
CA ILE A 21 9.26 -7.65 -18.42
C ILE A 21 10.40 -7.38 -17.46
N ALA A 22 10.08 -7.31 -16.16
CA ALA A 22 11.08 -7.20 -15.10
C ALA A 22 10.54 -7.81 -13.81
N LYS A 23 11.46 -8.31 -12.96
CA LYS A 23 11.16 -8.71 -11.59
C LYS A 23 11.79 -7.70 -10.62
N ASN A 24 11.07 -7.36 -9.56
CA ASN A 24 11.63 -6.54 -8.49
C ASN A 24 12.29 -7.42 -7.41
N PRO A 25 13.47 -7.03 -6.88
CA PRO A 25 14.27 -5.87 -7.26
C PRO A 25 15.03 -6.06 -8.58
N CYS A 26 15.02 -5.03 -9.43
CA CYS A 26 15.74 -5.01 -10.71
C CYS A 26 17.03 -4.19 -10.56
N LEU A 27 18.19 -4.83 -10.57
CA LEU A 27 19.48 -4.17 -10.30
C LEU A 27 20.40 -4.22 -11.53
N HIS A 28 20.57 -5.41 -12.10
CA HIS A 28 21.43 -5.58 -13.26
C HIS A 28 20.73 -5.04 -14.52
N PRO A 29 21.43 -4.36 -15.45
CA PRO A 29 20.81 -3.85 -16.69
C PRO A 29 20.10 -4.92 -17.53
N GLY A 30 20.58 -6.17 -17.44
CA GLY A 30 20.00 -7.33 -18.12
C GLY A 30 18.75 -7.91 -17.48
N ASP A 31 18.35 -7.46 -16.28
CA ASP A 31 17.15 -7.94 -15.56
C ASP A 31 15.85 -7.51 -16.23
N VAL A 32 15.88 -6.42 -17.00
CA VAL A 32 14.77 -6.02 -17.87
C VAL A 32 14.89 -6.77 -19.18
N ARG A 33 13.89 -7.61 -19.48
CA ARG A 33 13.84 -8.39 -20.72
C ARG A 33 12.82 -7.79 -21.68
N ILE A 34 13.27 -7.51 -22.90
CA ILE A 34 12.41 -7.18 -24.02
C ILE A 34 12.14 -8.47 -24.79
N LEU A 35 10.91 -8.95 -24.75
CA LEU A 35 10.46 -10.21 -25.33
C LEU A 35 9.35 -9.97 -26.36
N GLU A 36 9.03 -10.98 -27.15
CA GLU A 36 7.89 -10.97 -28.06
C GLU A 36 6.76 -11.82 -27.46
N ALA A 37 5.64 -11.17 -27.16
CA ALA A 37 4.41 -11.84 -26.77
C ALA A 37 3.72 -12.42 -28.02
N VAL A 38 3.48 -13.72 -28.00
CA VAL A 38 2.88 -14.48 -29.09
C VAL A 38 1.54 -15.08 -28.67
N ASP A 39 0.58 -15.09 -29.58
CA ASP A 39 -0.70 -15.76 -29.34
C ASP A 39 -0.56 -17.26 -29.56
N VAL A 40 -0.97 -18.04 -28.54
CA VAL A 40 -0.99 -19.52 -28.58
C VAL A 40 -2.40 -19.97 -28.21
N PRO A 41 -3.26 -20.28 -29.21
CA PRO A 41 -4.67 -20.64 -28.98
C PRO A 41 -4.89 -21.77 -27.97
N GLU A 42 -3.99 -22.75 -27.92
CA GLU A 42 -4.05 -23.87 -26.99
C GLU A 42 -3.96 -23.42 -25.52
N LEU A 43 -3.37 -22.25 -25.25
CA LEU A 43 -3.17 -21.69 -23.92
C LEU A 43 -4.26 -20.69 -23.51
N HIS A 44 -5.29 -20.44 -24.33
CA HIS A 44 -6.37 -19.48 -24.02
C HIS A 44 -7.21 -19.83 -22.78
N HIS A 45 -7.07 -21.04 -22.26
CA HIS A 45 -7.68 -21.44 -21.00
C HIS A 45 -6.95 -20.86 -19.77
N LEU A 46 -5.72 -20.34 -19.94
CA LEU A 46 -4.94 -19.64 -18.93
C LEU A 46 -5.21 -18.13 -19.04
N TYR A 47 -5.57 -17.50 -17.93
CA TYR A 47 -5.85 -16.07 -17.84
C TYR A 47 -5.21 -15.48 -16.58
N ASP A 48 -5.04 -14.15 -16.55
CA ASP A 48 -4.40 -13.40 -15.44
C ASP A 48 -2.99 -13.91 -15.07
N CYS A 49 -2.25 -14.46 -16.04
CA CYS A 49 -0.90 -14.95 -15.85
C CYS A 49 -0.01 -14.70 -17.08
N LEU A 50 1.30 -14.72 -16.85
CA LEU A 50 2.32 -14.70 -17.88
C LEU A 50 2.82 -16.14 -18.11
N VAL A 51 2.81 -16.60 -19.35
CA VAL A 51 3.29 -17.94 -19.72
C VAL A 51 4.62 -17.83 -20.42
N PHE A 52 5.64 -18.47 -19.86
CA PHE A 52 6.98 -18.54 -20.47
C PHE A 52 7.16 -19.81 -21.28
N PRO A 53 7.96 -19.78 -22.36
CA PRO A 53 8.33 -20.98 -23.08
C PRO A 53 9.15 -21.93 -22.19
N GLN A 54 8.84 -23.22 -22.27
CA GLN A 54 9.61 -24.27 -21.57
C GLN A 54 10.94 -24.58 -22.27
N LYS A 55 11.07 -24.26 -23.55
CA LYS A 55 12.24 -24.56 -24.39
C LYS A 55 13.02 -23.28 -24.69
N GLY A 56 14.34 -23.41 -24.75
CA GLY A 56 15.28 -22.33 -25.03
C GLY A 56 16.63 -22.62 -24.36
N ASP A 57 17.63 -21.79 -24.62
CA ASP A 57 18.97 -21.95 -24.06
C ASP A 57 19.01 -21.66 -22.54
N ARG A 58 18.20 -20.70 -22.10
CA ARG A 58 18.08 -20.27 -20.70
C ARG A 58 16.63 -19.87 -20.38
N PRO A 59 16.07 -20.27 -19.22
CA PRO A 59 14.72 -19.83 -18.83
C PRO A 59 14.66 -18.30 -18.68
N HIS A 60 13.70 -17.66 -19.34
CA HIS A 60 13.52 -16.20 -19.26
C HIS A 60 13.26 -15.68 -17.83
N THR A 61 12.67 -16.51 -16.96
CA THR A 61 12.50 -16.21 -15.54
C THR A 61 13.85 -16.03 -14.85
N ASN A 62 14.80 -16.92 -15.14
CA ASN A 62 16.15 -16.86 -14.57
C ASN A 62 16.96 -15.69 -15.15
N GLU A 63 16.70 -15.28 -16.40
CA GLU A 63 17.30 -14.08 -16.98
C GLU A 63 16.85 -12.79 -16.29
N ALA A 64 15.65 -12.78 -15.69
CA ALA A 64 15.07 -11.62 -15.01
C ALA A 64 15.33 -11.70 -13.49
N SER A 65 16.46 -11.18 -13.01
CA SER A 65 16.80 -11.16 -11.59
C SER A 65 16.84 -12.55 -10.91
N GLY A 66 17.18 -13.61 -11.66
CA GLY A 66 17.27 -14.96 -11.11
C GLY A 66 15.94 -15.54 -10.62
N SER A 67 14.82 -15.08 -11.18
CA SER A 67 13.47 -15.48 -10.80
C SER A 67 13.19 -16.96 -11.07
N ASP A 68 12.28 -17.53 -10.29
CA ASP A 68 11.68 -18.84 -10.56
C ASP A 68 10.15 -18.70 -10.72
N LEU A 69 9.43 -19.82 -10.61
CA LEU A 69 7.97 -19.90 -10.79
C LEU A 69 7.27 -20.44 -9.53
N ASP A 70 7.80 -20.15 -8.35
CA ASP A 70 7.21 -20.57 -7.06
C ASP A 70 6.17 -19.59 -6.47
N GLY A 71 5.94 -18.47 -7.17
CA GLY A 71 5.06 -17.37 -6.74
C GLY A 71 5.51 -15.97 -7.19
N ASP A 72 6.61 -15.88 -7.92
CA ASP A 72 7.16 -14.63 -8.42
C ASP A 72 6.18 -13.82 -9.29
N LEU A 73 6.11 -12.51 -9.01
CA LEU A 73 5.32 -11.55 -9.77
C LEU A 73 6.22 -10.69 -10.66
N TYR A 74 5.75 -10.48 -11.89
CA TYR A 74 6.47 -9.72 -12.92
C TYR A 74 5.76 -8.40 -13.20
N PHE A 75 6.54 -7.34 -13.35
CA PHE A 75 6.09 -6.17 -14.09
C PHE A 75 6.10 -6.53 -15.58
N VAL A 76 4.98 -6.31 -16.26
CA VAL A 76 4.83 -6.52 -17.70
C VAL A 76 4.18 -5.29 -18.30
N THR A 77 4.78 -4.75 -19.37
CA THR A 77 4.20 -3.65 -20.12
C THR A 77 4.37 -3.83 -21.61
N TRP A 78 3.35 -3.43 -22.36
CA TRP A 78 3.33 -3.30 -23.81
C TRP A 78 3.17 -1.83 -24.24
N ASP A 79 3.35 -0.88 -23.31
CA ASP A 79 3.40 0.55 -23.62
C ASP A 79 4.71 0.89 -24.33
N GLU A 80 4.62 1.34 -25.58
CA GLU A 80 5.77 1.70 -26.40
C GLU A 80 6.65 2.79 -25.78
N ASN A 81 6.10 3.65 -24.91
CA ASN A 81 6.86 4.70 -24.22
C ASN A 81 7.72 4.15 -23.07
N LEU A 82 7.41 2.95 -22.58
CA LEU A 82 8.14 2.28 -21.51
C LEU A 82 9.10 1.20 -22.03
N ILE A 83 8.98 0.82 -23.30
CA ILE A 83 9.93 -0.07 -23.96
C ILE A 83 11.17 0.76 -24.36
N PRO A 84 12.39 0.34 -24.00
CA PRO A 84 13.61 1.05 -24.39
C PRO A 84 13.67 1.27 -25.92
N PRO A 85 14.12 2.44 -26.41
CA PRO A 85 14.19 2.72 -27.84
C PRO A 85 15.03 1.70 -28.64
N SER A 86 16.00 1.05 -27.99
CA SER A 86 16.80 -0.03 -28.59
C SER A 86 15.97 -1.28 -28.94
N LYS A 87 14.81 -1.46 -28.29
CA LYS A 87 13.94 -2.64 -28.39
C LYS A 87 14.68 -3.96 -28.16
N ARG A 88 15.75 -3.92 -27.35
CA ARG A 88 16.66 -5.05 -27.12
C ARG A 88 16.98 -5.16 -25.63
N SER A 89 17.03 -6.39 -25.15
CA SER A 89 17.52 -6.72 -23.82
C SER A 89 19.04 -6.57 -23.75
N TRP A 90 19.54 -6.20 -22.57
CA TRP A 90 20.95 -6.38 -22.25
C TRP A 90 21.26 -7.83 -21.92
N THR A 91 22.54 -8.20 -21.92
CA THR A 91 22.95 -9.55 -21.51
C THR A 91 22.59 -9.75 -20.03
N PRO A 92 21.82 -10.78 -19.67
CA PRO A 92 21.44 -11.03 -18.28
C PRO A 92 22.66 -11.45 -17.46
N MET A 93 22.64 -11.14 -16.16
CA MET A 93 23.67 -11.64 -15.24
C MET A 93 23.55 -13.16 -15.11
N GLU A 94 24.65 -13.84 -14.83
CA GLU A 94 24.63 -15.27 -14.50
C GLU A 94 24.17 -15.47 -13.05
N TYR A 95 22.93 -15.92 -12.87
CA TYR A 95 22.35 -16.27 -11.58
C TYR A 95 22.60 -17.75 -11.27
N ALA A 96 23.87 -18.14 -11.25
CA ALA A 96 24.26 -19.51 -10.96
C ALA A 96 23.99 -19.84 -9.48
N PRO A 97 23.45 -21.03 -9.15
CA PRO A 97 23.26 -21.43 -7.77
C PRO A 97 24.57 -21.38 -6.99
N GLY A 98 24.59 -20.65 -5.88
CA GLY A 98 25.77 -20.58 -5.02
C GLY A 98 26.08 -21.95 -4.41
N GLU A 99 27.38 -22.26 -4.26
CA GLU A 99 27.80 -23.47 -3.54
C GLU A 99 27.25 -23.47 -2.11
N VAL A 100 26.50 -24.52 -1.77
CA VAL A 100 25.92 -24.70 -0.44
C VAL A 100 27.02 -25.09 0.54
N LYS A 101 27.12 -24.36 1.65
CA LYS A 101 28.02 -24.72 2.74
C LYS A 101 27.56 -26.02 3.41
N GLN A 102 28.20 -27.13 3.05
CA GLN A 102 27.96 -28.43 3.68
C GLN A 102 28.79 -28.57 4.96
N LEU A 103 28.16 -29.07 6.02
CA LEU A 103 28.88 -29.48 7.22
C LEU A 103 29.36 -30.93 7.04
N PRO A 104 30.57 -31.29 7.48
CA PRO A 104 31.07 -32.67 7.39
C PRO A 104 30.37 -33.64 8.36
N ARG A 105 29.34 -33.17 9.06
CA ARG A 105 28.57 -33.89 10.09
C ARG A 105 27.09 -33.52 9.99
N GLU A 106 26.24 -34.31 10.63
CA GLU A 106 24.82 -34.00 10.75
C GLU A 106 24.58 -32.65 11.46
N VAL A 107 23.53 -31.96 11.00
CA VAL A 107 23.11 -30.65 11.49
C VAL A 107 22.51 -30.79 12.88
N LYS A 108 23.05 -30.04 13.84
CA LYS A 108 22.54 -29.99 15.22
C LYS A 108 21.70 -28.73 15.43
N HIS A 109 20.86 -28.76 16.45
CA HIS A 109 20.05 -27.60 16.84
C HIS A 109 20.90 -26.34 17.13
N SER A 110 22.11 -26.52 17.66
CA SER A 110 23.07 -25.44 17.89
C SER A 110 23.52 -24.75 16.60
N ASP A 111 23.63 -25.49 15.49
CA ASP A 111 24.03 -24.92 14.20
C ASP A 111 22.91 -24.06 13.61
N ILE A 112 21.65 -24.46 13.84
CA ILE A 112 20.47 -23.69 13.46
C ILE A 112 20.46 -22.36 14.22
N ILE A 113 20.65 -22.38 15.55
CA ILE A 113 20.71 -21.18 16.39
C ILE A 113 21.87 -20.26 15.96
N ASP A 114 23.07 -20.82 15.75
CA ASP A 114 24.24 -20.06 15.28
C ASP A 114 23.99 -19.45 13.89
N PHE A 115 23.36 -20.19 12.98
CA PHE A 115 22.98 -19.67 11.67
C PHE A 115 22.00 -18.50 11.77
N PHE A 116 20.91 -18.64 12.53
CA PHE A 116 19.92 -17.58 12.71
C PHE A 116 20.54 -16.32 13.31
N THR A 117 21.35 -16.46 14.37
CA THR A 117 22.01 -15.32 15.01
C THR A 117 22.98 -14.61 14.06
N ARG A 118 23.76 -15.36 13.28
CA ARG A 118 24.66 -14.77 12.26
C ARG A 118 23.89 -14.12 11.12
N ASN A 119 22.82 -14.73 10.63
CA ASN A 119 22.03 -14.16 9.55
C ASN A 119 21.38 -12.82 9.96
N MET A 120 20.84 -12.74 11.19
CA MET A 120 20.26 -11.51 11.72
C MET A 120 21.27 -10.36 11.84
N VAL A 121 22.52 -10.66 12.19
CA VAL A 121 23.57 -9.63 12.35
C VAL A 121 24.13 -9.16 11.00
N ASN A 122 24.14 -10.06 10.00
CA ASN A 122 24.79 -9.80 8.72
C ASN A 122 23.81 -9.53 7.57
N GLU A 123 22.56 -9.16 7.87
CA GLU A 123 21.58 -8.76 6.87
C GLU A 123 22.03 -7.44 6.20
N SER A 124 22.62 -7.54 5.01
CA SER A 124 23.20 -6.41 4.28
C SER A 124 22.47 -6.05 2.98
N LEU A 125 21.45 -6.84 2.59
CA LEU A 125 20.74 -6.69 1.31
C LEU A 125 20.18 -5.29 1.12
N GLY A 126 19.45 -4.75 2.10
CA GLY A 126 18.89 -3.40 2.01
C GLY A 126 19.95 -2.31 1.87
N ALA A 127 21.12 -2.48 2.52
CA ALA A 127 22.24 -1.54 2.40
C ALA A 127 22.90 -1.61 1.02
N ILE A 128 23.03 -2.82 0.45
CA ILE A 128 23.57 -3.05 -0.91
C ILE A 128 22.63 -2.42 -1.96
N CYS A 129 21.33 -2.67 -1.88
CA CYS A 129 20.35 -2.08 -2.81
C CYS A 129 20.33 -0.55 -2.71
N ASN A 130 20.39 0.02 -1.50
CA ASN A 130 20.49 1.46 -1.33
C ASN A 130 21.79 2.02 -1.93
N ALA A 131 22.92 1.34 -1.73
CA ALA A 131 24.18 1.74 -2.35
C ALA A 131 24.09 1.72 -3.87
N HIS A 132 23.44 0.70 -4.45
CA HIS A 132 23.22 0.59 -5.89
C HIS A 132 22.46 1.81 -6.42
N VAL A 133 21.37 2.20 -5.76
CA VAL A 133 20.60 3.41 -6.14
C VAL A 133 21.49 4.66 -6.14
N VAL A 134 22.36 4.83 -5.13
CA VAL A 134 23.24 5.99 -5.06
C VAL A 134 24.30 5.99 -6.17
N HIS A 135 24.98 4.87 -6.39
CA HIS A 135 26.02 4.79 -7.44
C HIS A 135 25.42 4.91 -8.84
N ALA A 136 24.24 4.32 -9.06
CA ALA A 136 23.50 4.46 -10.30
C ALA A 136 23.03 5.90 -10.52
N ASP A 137 22.72 6.66 -9.46
CA ASP A 137 22.36 8.07 -9.60
C ASP A 137 23.58 8.94 -9.94
N LEU A 138 24.72 8.71 -9.30
CA LEU A 138 25.95 9.48 -9.51
C LEU A 138 26.63 9.21 -10.86
N SER A 139 26.59 7.98 -11.35
CA SER A 139 27.30 7.59 -12.58
C SER A 139 26.55 8.02 -13.83
N GLU A 140 27.24 8.57 -14.82
CA GLU A 140 26.64 8.85 -16.14
C GLU A 140 26.15 7.56 -16.85
N TYR A 141 26.80 6.43 -16.57
CA TYR A 141 26.44 5.11 -17.09
C TYR A 141 25.27 4.45 -16.33
N GLY A 142 24.84 5.04 -15.21
CA GLY A 142 23.73 4.51 -14.42
C GLY A 142 24.00 3.10 -13.90
N ALA A 143 23.04 2.18 -14.11
CA ALA A 143 23.17 0.78 -13.70
C ALA A 143 24.26 -0.01 -14.47
N LEU A 144 24.77 0.52 -15.60
CA LEU A 144 25.88 -0.07 -16.35
C LEU A 144 27.24 0.20 -15.72
N ASP A 145 27.32 1.05 -14.69
CA ASP A 145 28.56 1.31 -13.97
C ASP A 145 29.09 0.04 -13.30
N GLU A 146 30.41 -0.17 -13.32
CA GLU A 146 31.05 -1.33 -12.71
C GLU A 146 30.71 -1.49 -11.22
N LYS A 147 30.52 -0.38 -10.49
CA LYS A 147 30.10 -0.44 -9.08
C LYS A 147 28.69 -0.97 -8.95
N CYS A 148 27.79 -0.60 -9.86
CA CYS A 148 26.41 -1.08 -9.88
C CYS A 148 26.35 -2.57 -10.23
N ILE A 149 27.11 -3.01 -11.23
CA ILE A 149 27.21 -4.43 -11.60
C ILE A 149 27.71 -5.26 -10.40
N LYS A 150 28.79 -4.83 -9.74
CA LYS A 150 29.30 -5.50 -8.52
C LYS A 150 28.26 -5.52 -7.40
N LEU A 151 27.51 -4.43 -7.21
CA LEU A 151 26.45 -4.37 -6.20
C LEU A 151 25.28 -5.31 -6.53
N ALA A 152 24.95 -5.48 -7.82
CA ALA A 152 23.93 -6.43 -8.27
C ALA A 152 24.35 -7.89 -7.97
N GLU A 153 25.62 -8.25 -8.23
CA GLU A 153 26.18 -9.56 -7.89
C GLU A 153 26.15 -9.83 -6.37
N LEU A 154 26.55 -8.83 -5.57
CA LEU A 154 26.50 -8.92 -4.11
C LEU A 154 25.06 -9.06 -3.59
N ALA A 155 24.10 -8.34 -4.20
CA ALA A 155 22.69 -8.43 -3.83
C ALA A 155 22.12 -9.82 -4.15
N ALA A 156 22.42 -10.39 -5.33
CA ALA A 156 22.01 -11.74 -5.68
C ALA A 156 22.55 -12.78 -4.69
N THR A 157 23.84 -12.68 -4.35
CA THR A 157 24.45 -13.55 -3.35
C THR A 157 23.81 -13.39 -1.97
N ALA A 158 23.44 -12.16 -1.58
CA ALA A 158 22.82 -11.87 -0.30
C ALA A 158 21.38 -12.42 -0.21
N VAL A 159 20.61 -12.40 -1.31
CA VAL A 159 19.28 -13.02 -1.40
C VAL A 159 19.37 -14.53 -1.18
N ASP A 160 20.41 -15.17 -1.72
CA ASP A 160 20.65 -16.61 -1.58
C ASP A 160 21.42 -17.00 -0.32
N CYS A 161 21.82 -16.04 0.54
CA CYS A 161 22.51 -16.32 1.80
C CYS A 161 21.72 -17.30 2.70
N PRO A 162 20.38 -17.20 2.85
CA PRO A 162 19.58 -18.18 3.58
C PRO A 162 19.72 -19.62 3.07
N LYS A 163 19.91 -19.80 1.75
CA LYS A 163 20.02 -21.11 1.09
C LYS A 163 21.45 -21.65 1.08
N THR A 164 22.42 -20.76 0.89
CA THR A 164 23.83 -21.12 0.65
C THR A 164 24.70 -21.06 1.90
N GLY A 165 24.30 -20.25 2.89
CA GLY A 165 25.09 -19.92 4.08
C GLY A 165 26.27 -18.97 3.83
N LYS A 166 26.33 -18.34 2.65
CA LYS A 166 27.37 -17.37 2.29
C LYS A 166 26.98 -15.95 2.73
N ILE A 167 27.60 -15.49 3.81
CA ILE A 167 27.41 -14.13 4.32
C ILE A 167 28.12 -13.13 3.40
N VAL A 168 27.38 -12.11 2.97
CA VAL A 168 27.89 -11.04 2.10
C VAL A 168 28.16 -9.78 2.91
N ASN A 169 29.39 -9.28 2.80
CA ASN A 169 29.79 -7.99 3.35
C ASN A 169 30.07 -7.00 2.23
N MET A 170 29.37 -5.86 2.23
CA MET A 170 29.62 -4.80 1.26
C MET A 170 31.00 -4.14 1.50
N PRO A 171 31.90 -4.14 0.50
CA PRO A 171 33.19 -3.45 0.56
C PRO A 171 33.05 -1.97 0.94
N ALA A 172 34.04 -1.44 1.66
CA ALA A 172 34.02 -0.04 2.13
C ALA A 172 33.94 0.98 0.97
N GLU A 173 34.55 0.66 -0.17
CA GLU A 173 34.56 1.50 -1.38
C GLU A 173 33.18 1.64 -2.02
N LEU A 174 32.30 0.65 -1.82
CA LEU A 174 30.94 0.66 -2.35
C LEU A 174 29.95 1.32 -1.39
N LYS A 175 30.36 1.67 -0.16
CA LYS A 175 29.50 2.37 0.80
C LYS A 175 29.37 3.86 0.44
N PRO A 176 28.16 4.37 0.13
CA PRO A 176 27.99 5.78 -0.17
C PRO A 176 28.16 6.65 1.08
N LYS A 177 28.81 7.80 0.90
CA LYS A 177 28.96 8.83 1.94
C LYS A 177 27.85 9.88 1.91
N MET A 178 27.36 10.17 0.70
CA MET A 178 26.28 11.11 0.42
C MET A 178 25.17 10.37 -0.31
N TYR A 179 23.94 10.82 -0.15
CA TYR A 179 22.73 10.20 -0.72
C TYR A 179 21.97 11.22 -1.56
N PRO A 180 21.26 10.79 -2.61
CA PRO A 180 20.43 11.71 -3.37
C PRO A 180 19.24 12.18 -2.52
N ASP A 181 18.78 13.40 -2.78
CA ASP A 181 17.71 14.09 -2.07
C ASP A 181 16.40 13.30 -1.95
N PHE A 182 16.08 12.50 -2.98
CA PHE A 182 14.89 11.66 -2.98
C PHE A 182 14.94 10.47 -2.00
N MET A 183 16.10 10.16 -1.41
CA MET A 183 16.22 9.13 -0.37
C MET A 183 15.95 9.67 1.05
N GLY A 184 15.63 10.96 1.19
CA GLY A 184 15.15 11.54 2.46
C GLY A 184 16.16 11.49 3.61
N LYS A 185 17.45 11.59 3.29
CA LYS A 185 18.50 11.76 4.31
C LYS A 185 18.54 13.21 4.79
N GLU A 186 19.27 13.44 5.88
CA GLU A 186 19.53 14.79 6.38
C GLU A 186 20.27 15.63 5.34
N GLU A 187 20.08 16.95 5.36
CA GLU A 187 20.64 17.86 4.34
C GLU A 187 22.16 17.75 4.22
N PHE A 188 22.87 17.60 5.33
CA PHE A 188 24.33 17.46 5.35
C PHE A 188 24.86 16.14 4.77
N GLN A 189 24.00 15.12 4.61
CA GLN A 189 24.31 13.84 3.95
C GLN A 189 23.63 13.70 2.60
N SER A 190 23.03 14.78 2.08
CA SER A 190 22.24 14.74 0.86
C SER A 190 22.86 15.58 -0.26
N TYR A 191 22.65 15.17 -1.51
CA TYR A 191 22.96 15.94 -2.71
C TYR A 191 21.74 16.03 -3.63
N ASN A 192 21.67 17.06 -4.46
CA ASN A 192 20.58 17.23 -5.42
C ASN A 192 20.80 16.31 -6.63
N SER A 193 19.95 15.30 -6.81
CA SER A 193 20.02 14.41 -7.98
C SER A 193 19.52 15.14 -9.24
N ASN A 194 20.33 15.18 -10.29
CA ASN A 194 19.93 15.75 -11.60
C ASN A 194 19.18 14.76 -12.50
N LYS A 195 18.96 13.53 -12.03
CA LYS A 195 18.27 12.47 -12.79
C LYS A 195 16.76 12.51 -12.60
N ILE A 196 16.07 11.64 -13.34
CA ILE A 196 14.61 11.62 -13.38
C ILE A 196 13.98 11.41 -12.00
N LEU A 197 14.57 10.55 -11.14
CA LEU A 197 14.06 10.31 -9.79
C LEU A 197 14.12 11.57 -8.92
N GLY A 198 15.25 12.28 -8.92
CA GLY A 198 15.37 13.56 -8.21
C GLY A 198 14.41 14.62 -8.74
N LYS A 199 14.28 14.74 -10.07
CA LYS A 199 13.34 15.69 -10.70
C LYS A 199 11.89 15.39 -10.35
N LEU A 200 11.48 14.13 -10.38
CA LEU A 200 10.13 13.70 -10.01
C LEU A 200 9.86 13.94 -8.52
N TYR A 201 10.80 13.56 -7.66
CA TYR A 201 10.70 13.77 -6.22
C TYR A 201 10.49 15.24 -5.88
N ARG A 202 11.31 16.13 -6.43
CA ARG A 202 11.18 17.58 -6.18
C ARG A 202 9.88 18.15 -6.75
N LYS A 203 9.47 17.77 -7.96
CA LYS A 203 8.17 18.21 -8.51
C LYS A 203 6.99 17.83 -7.63
N ILE A 204 7.01 16.61 -7.07
CA ILE A 204 5.98 16.14 -6.14
C ILE A 204 6.08 16.91 -4.83
N LYS A 205 7.27 17.00 -4.25
CA LYS A 205 7.51 17.73 -3.00
C LYS A 205 7.09 19.20 -3.11
N ASP A 206 7.46 19.89 -4.19
CA ASP A 206 7.09 21.29 -4.44
C ASP A 206 5.58 21.46 -4.67
N ALA A 207 4.87 20.43 -5.17
CA ALA A 207 3.41 20.46 -5.26
C ALA A 207 2.79 20.33 -3.86
N TYR A 208 3.27 19.38 -3.05
CA TYR A 208 2.82 19.20 -1.66
C TYR A 208 3.14 20.42 -0.77
N ASP A 209 4.35 20.97 -0.86
CA ASP A 209 4.79 22.11 -0.04
C ASP A 209 4.01 23.38 -0.43
N ARG A 210 3.70 23.59 -1.72
CA ARG A 210 2.81 24.69 -2.16
C ARG A 210 1.39 24.53 -1.66
N ASP A 211 0.84 23.32 -1.68
CA ASP A 211 -0.49 23.05 -1.10
C ASP A 211 -0.48 23.24 0.42
N HIS A 212 0.64 22.97 1.09
CA HIS A 212 0.80 23.24 2.53
C HIS A 212 0.93 24.73 2.87
N GLU A 213 1.75 25.49 2.14
CA GLU A 213 1.99 26.92 2.38
C GLU A 213 0.83 27.82 1.92
N ALA A 214 0.08 27.41 0.89
CA ALA A 214 -1.15 28.09 0.47
C ALA A 214 -2.35 27.83 1.42
N SER A 215 -2.18 26.97 2.43
CA SER A 215 -3.28 26.52 3.29
C SER A 215 -3.13 26.86 4.79
N PRO A 216 -2.83 28.11 5.21
CA PRO A 216 -3.20 28.53 6.57
C PRO A 216 -4.72 28.55 6.74
N GLU A 217 -5.48 28.65 5.65
CA GLU A 217 -6.94 28.87 5.66
C GLU A 217 -7.79 27.61 5.44
N HIS A 218 -7.23 26.48 4.99
CA HIS A 218 -7.93 25.19 5.05
C HIS A 218 -7.84 24.58 6.46
N THR A 219 -8.19 25.39 7.47
CA THR A 219 -9.07 24.83 8.49
C THR A 219 -10.31 24.46 7.70
N PHE A 220 -10.80 23.22 7.71
CA PHE A 220 -12.15 22.96 7.20
C PHE A 220 -13.09 23.86 8.01
N ALA A 221 -13.36 25.06 7.49
CA ALA A 221 -14.37 25.94 8.01
C ALA A 221 -15.65 25.12 7.99
N SER A 222 -16.48 25.26 9.03
CA SER A 222 -17.67 24.42 9.22
C SER A 222 -18.61 24.43 8.01
N ASP A 223 -18.43 25.44 7.16
CA ASP A 223 -19.35 25.86 6.13
C ASP A 223 -19.23 25.00 4.85
N ASP A 224 -18.20 24.13 4.74
CA ASP A 224 -17.97 23.26 3.58
C ASP A 224 -18.25 21.76 3.84
N ILE A 225 -18.78 21.38 5.01
CA ILE A 225 -19.15 19.98 5.26
C ILE A 225 -20.42 19.64 4.45
N ILE A 226 -20.24 18.94 3.33
CA ILE A 226 -21.34 18.50 2.48
C ILE A 226 -22.12 17.38 3.16
N TYR A 227 -23.31 17.72 3.64
CA TYR A 227 -24.26 16.76 4.17
C TYR A 227 -25.11 16.13 3.06
N ASN A 228 -25.10 14.80 2.97
CA ASN A 228 -25.83 14.05 1.97
C ASN A 228 -27.09 13.42 2.57
N GLN A 229 -28.24 14.03 2.25
CA GLN A 229 -29.52 13.57 2.78
C GLN A 229 -29.92 12.16 2.29
N ASP A 230 -29.26 11.62 1.26
CA ASP A 230 -29.50 10.24 0.81
C ASP A 230 -29.02 9.18 1.79
N LEU A 231 -28.10 9.55 2.69
CA LEU A 231 -27.60 8.65 3.72
C LEU A 231 -28.52 8.63 4.95
N GLU A 232 -29.62 9.38 4.95
CA GLU A 232 -30.66 9.31 5.97
C GLU A 232 -31.60 8.13 5.73
N VAL A 233 -31.80 7.31 6.76
CA VAL A 233 -32.70 6.14 6.73
C VAL A 233 -33.79 6.31 7.78
N ALA A 234 -35.04 6.08 7.39
CA ALA A 234 -36.17 6.12 8.33
C ALA A 234 -35.97 5.14 9.49
N GLY A 235 -36.17 5.63 10.71
CA GLY A 235 -35.92 4.87 11.95
C GLY A 235 -34.48 4.96 12.47
N SER A 236 -33.61 5.80 11.91
CA SER A 236 -32.29 6.07 12.50
C SER A 236 -32.36 6.86 13.80
N THR A 237 -33.45 7.61 14.03
CA THR A 237 -33.64 8.49 15.20
C THR A 237 -33.49 7.77 16.53
N SER A 238 -33.88 6.49 16.62
CA SER A 238 -33.71 5.67 17.83
C SER A 238 -32.24 5.43 18.20
N PHE A 239 -31.32 5.51 17.24
CA PHE A 239 -29.90 5.27 17.45
C PHE A 239 -29.08 6.55 17.64
N ILE A 240 -29.67 7.74 17.48
CA ILE A 240 -28.93 9.01 17.47
C ILE A 240 -28.27 9.29 18.82
N ALA A 241 -28.95 9.02 19.94
CA ALA A 241 -28.40 9.25 21.28
C ALA A 241 -27.16 8.36 21.54
N ASP A 242 -27.28 7.07 21.24
CA ASP A 242 -26.17 6.12 21.39
C ASP A 242 -25.02 6.44 20.41
N ALA A 243 -25.36 6.81 19.17
CA ALA A 243 -24.39 7.23 18.16
C ALA A 243 -23.59 8.45 18.62
N TRP A 244 -24.24 9.42 19.26
CA TRP A 244 -23.58 10.61 19.81
C TRP A 244 -22.58 10.23 20.92
N ASN A 245 -22.98 9.37 21.86
CA ASN A 245 -22.08 8.90 22.92
C ASN A 245 -20.87 8.14 22.34
N CYS A 246 -21.10 7.29 21.35
CA CYS A 246 -20.03 6.59 20.63
C CYS A 246 -19.10 7.57 19.93
N LYS A 247 -19.65 8.60 19.26
CA LYS A 247 -18.84 9.64 18.60
C LYS A 247 -17.95 10.38 19.60
N CYS A 248 -18.49 10.86 20.72
CA CYS A 248 -17.69 11.54 21.73
C CYS A 248 -16.55 10.65 22.26
N SER A 249 -16.82 9.36 22.49
CA SER A 249 -15.80 8.41 22.92
C SER A 249 -14.73 8.20 21.84
N TYR A 250 -15.14 8.06 20.58
CA TYR A 250 -14.23 7.90 19.44
C TYR A 250 -13.32 9.11 19.27
N ASP A 251 -13.91 10.31 19.24
CA ASP A 251 -13.18 11.55 19.05
C ASP A 251 -12.16 11.76 20.18
N GLY A 252 -12.54 11.51 21.44
CA GLY A 252 -11.63 11.58 22.57
C GLY A 252 -10.45 10.61 22.48
N GLN A 253 -10.69 9.35 22.10
CA GLN A 253 -9.63 8.36 21.92
C GLN A 253 -8.73 8.69 20.72
N LEU A 254 -9.30 9.20 19.62
CA LEU A 254 -8.54 9.61 18.45
C LEU A 254 -7.67 10.83 18.74
N ILE A 255 -8.21 11.86 19.41
CA ILE A 255 -7.45 13.05 19.83
C ILE A 255 -6.31 12.64 20.78
N GLY A 256 -6.59 11.75 21.74
CA GLY A 256 -5.56 11.20 22.63
C GLY A 256 -4.44 10.47 21.86
N LEU A 257 -4.81 9.69 20.84
CA LEU A 257 -3.86 9.00 19.96
C LEU A 257 -3.02 9.99 19.15
N LEU A 258 -3.63 11.00 18.55
CA LEU A 258 -2.94 12.08 17.82
C LEU A 258 -1.95 12.81 18.74
N GLY A 259 -2.37 13.18 19.94
CA GLY A 259 -1.53 13.82 20.95
C GLY A 259 -0.34 12.96 21.39
N GLN A 260 -0.55 11.66 21.62
CA GLN A 260 0.51 10.73 22.02
C GLN A 260 1.64 10.63 20.99
N TYR A 261 1.27 10.61 19.69
CA TYR A 261 2.22 10.48 18.59
C TYR A 261 2.65 11.83 17.99
N LYS A 262 2.17 12.94 18.54
CA LYS A 262 2.39 14.32 18.05
C LYS A 262 2.05 14.46 16.57
N VAL A 263 0.91 13.91 16.18
CA VAL A 263 0.33 14.07 14.85
C VAL A 263 -0.74 15.15 14.93
N ASN A 264 -0.69 16.11 14.01
CA ASN A 264 -1.50 17.32 14.11
C ASN A 264 -2.92 17.13 13.57
N ARG A 265 -3.12 16.17 12.66
CA ARG A 265 -4.36 16.06 11.90
C ARG A 265 -4.89 14.64 11.78
N GLU A 266 -6.22 14.52 11.68
CA GLU A 266 -6.92 13.24 11.54
C GLU A 266 -6.63 12.58 10.19
N GLU A 267 -6.61 13.35 9.10
CA GLU A 267 -6.41 12.83 7.74
C GLU A 267 -5.10 12.06 7.58
N GLU A 268 -4.05 12.43 8.33
CA GLU A 268 -2.75 11.75 8.33
C GLU A 268 -2.85 10.30 8.78
N VAL A 269 -3.63 10.06 9.83
CA VAL A 269 -3.79 8.74 10.42
C VAL A 269 -4.78 7.90 9.61
N VAL A 270 -5.85 8.53 9.12
CA VAL A 270 -6.87 7.86 8.31
C VAL A 270 -6.32 7.40 6.96
N THR A 271 -5.53 8.24 6.29
CA THR A 271 -4.86 7.89 5.01
C THR A 271 -3.63 7.00 5.22
N GLY A 272 -3.10 6.97 6.44
CA GLY A 272 -1.83 6.31 6.76
C GLY A 272 -0.60 7.10 6.31
N HIS A 273 -0.77 8.30 5.76
CA HIS A 273 0.32 9.18 5.34
C HIS A 273 0.60 10.22 6.43
N ILE A 274 1.64 10.00 7.23
CA ILE A 274 1.97 10.85 8.38
C ILE A 274 3.16 11.77 8.05
N TRP A 275 2.93 13.07 8.11
CA TRP A 275 3.90 14.14 7.79
C TRP A 275 4.20 15.07 8.97
N SER A 276 3.26 15.27 9.91
CA SER A 276 3.45 16.20 11.04
C SER A 276 4.26 15.63 12.21
N MET A 277 4.46 14.31 12.23
CA MET A 277 5.20 13.63 13.28
C MET A 277 6.66 14.14 13.40
N PRO A 278 7.22 14.26 14.62
CA PRO A 278 8.61 14.66 14.80
C PRO A 278 9.59 13.80 13.99
N LYS A 279 10.62 14.43 13.43
CA LYS A 279 11.66 13.72 12.70
C LYS A 279 12.49 12.86 13.67
N TYR A 280 12.60 11.57 13.36
CA TYR A 280 13.46 10.62 14.04
C TYR A 280 14.42 10.00 13.03
N SER A 281 15.37 9.16 13.48
CA SER A 281 16.14 8.33 12.56
C SER A 281 15.21 7.44 11.72
N SER A 282 15.53 7.25 10.44
CA SER A 282 14.68 6.51 9.48
C SER A 282 14.10 5.19 10.02
N LYS A 283 14.90 4.37 10.72
CA LYS A 283 14.44 3.13 11.36
C LYS A 283 13.39 3.38 12.44
N LYS A 284 13.68 4.30 13.38
CA LYS A 284 12.76 4.65 14.48
C LYS A 284 11.49 5.31 13.95
N GLN A 285 11.59 6.12 12.91
CA GLN A 285 10.44 6.75 12.28
C GLN A 285 9.51 5.70 11.65
N GLY A 286 10.06 4.69 10.96
CA GLY A 286 9.28 3.56 10.45
C GLY A 286 8.57 2.79 11.56
N GLU A 287 9.28 2.45 12.65
CA GLU A 287 8.69 1.75 13.79
C GLU A 287 7.55 2.53 14.46
N VAL A 288 7.71 3.84 14.64
CA VAL A 288 6.68 4.70 15.25
C VAL A 288 5.46 4.84 14.33
N LYS A 289 5.67 4.99 13.01
CA LYS A 289 4.58 5.01 12.03
C LYS A 289 3.77 3.72 12.03
N GLU A 290 4.44 2.57 12.08
CA GLU A 290 3.77 1.26 12.16
C GLU A 290 2.99 1.09 13.47
N ARG A 291 3.55 1.52 14.61
CA ARG A 291 2.83 1.50 15.89
C ARG A 291 1.58 2.37 15.88
N LEU A 292 1.66 3.58 15.32
CA LEU A 292 0.50 4.46 15.17
C LEU A 292 -0.56 3.85 14.26
N LYS A 293 -0.16 3.31 13.10
CA LYS A 293 -1.05 2.61 12.18
C LYS A 293 -1.74 1.41 12.85
N HIS A 294 -1.01 0.65 13.65
CA HIS A 294 -1.56 -0.46 14.43
C HIS A 294 -2.56 0.03 15.49
N ALA A 295 -2.21 1.07 16.25
CA ALA A 295 -3.09 1.64 17.27
C ALA A 295 -4.40 2.17 16.67
N TYR A 296 -4.34 2.89 15.54
CA TYR A 296 -5.53 3.34 14.83
C TYR A 296 -6.36 2.19 14.26
N SER A 297 -5.71 1.14 13.73
CA SER A 297 -6.40 -0.07 13.27
C SER A 297 -7.14 -0.77 14.42
N THR A 298 -6.53 -0.83 15.61
CA THR A 298 -7.15 -1.38 16.82
C THR A 298 -8.35 -0.54 17.26
N LEU A 299 -8.21 0.80 17.31
CA LEU A 299 -9.31 1.71 17.61
C LEU A 299 -10.49 1.49 16.65
N ARG A 300 -10.22 1.43 15.34
CA ARG A 300 -11.26 1.17 14.32
C ARG A 300 -11.93 -0.19 14.52
N LYS A 301 -11.18 -1.25 14.86
CA LYS A 301 -11.73 -2.57 15.15
C LYS A 301 -12.59 -2.59 16.41
N GLU A 302 -12.20 -1.85 17.45
CA GLU A 302 -12.98 -1.74 18.68
C GLU A 302 -14.33 -1.07 18.41
N PHE A 303 -14.33 0.10 17.77
CA PHE A 303 -15.57 0.77 17.43
C PHE A 303 -16.39 0.03 16.37
N ARG A 304 -15.75 -0.78 15.51
CA ARG A 304 -16.47 -1.72 14.63
C ARG A 304 -17.24 -2.76 15.45
N LYS A 305 -16.64 -3.31 16.51
CA LYS A 305 -17.35 -4.22 17.42
C LYS A 305 -18.49 -3.51 18.16
N VAL A 306 -18.30 -2.27 18.59
CA VAL A 306 -19.38 -1.45 19.20
C VAL A 306 -20.52 -1.20 18.21
N PHE A 307 -20.18 -0.96 16.94
CA PHE A 307 -21.16 -0.84 15.86
C PHE A 307 -21.94 -2.15 15.65
N GLU A 308 -21.25 -3.29 15.63
CA GLU A 308 -21.85 -4.60 15.40
C GLU A 308 -22.63 -5.12 16.62
N CYS A 309 -22.28 -4.67 17.82
CA CYS A 309 -22.96 -4.98 19.06
C CYS A 309 -24.39 -4.44 19.03
N MET A 310 -25.34 -5.36 19.06
CA MET A 310 -26.78 -5.12 19.09
C MET A 310 -27.38 -5.92 20.25
N GLY A 311 -28.58 -5.55 20.70
CA GLY A 311 -29.24 -6.21 21.83
C GLY A 311 -29.50 -7.71 21.59
N PRO A 312 -29.81 -8.49 22.65
CA PRO A 312 -29.97 -9.95 22.56
C PRO A 312 -31.11 -10.41 21.63
N GLU A 313 -32.08 -9.54 21.35
CA GLU A 313 -33.16 -9.79 20.37
C GLU A 313 -32.65 -9.78 18.91
N PHE A 314 -31.45 -9.24 18.68
CA PHE A 314 -30.88 -9.07 17.35
C PHE A 314 -30.53 -10.39 16.68
N ASP A 315 -30.11 -11.40 17.45
CA ASP A 315 -29.67 -12.69 16.91
C ASP A 315 -30.82 -13.46 16.24
N GLN A 316 -32.07 -13.15 16.61
CA GLN A 316 -33.28 -13.82 16.15
C GLN A 316 -33.77 -13.31 14.78
N PHE A 317 -33.26 -12.17 14.31
CA PHE A 317 -33.65 -11.59 13.02
C PHE A 317 -33.00 -12.31 11.83
N SER A 318 -33.69 -12.26 10.69
CA SER A 318 -33.12 -12.66 9.39
C SER A 318 -31.99 -11.72 8.97
N ASP A 319 -31.13 -12.16 8.05
CA ASP A 319 -30.01 -11.36 7.55
C ASP A 319 -30.46 -10.03 6.93
N ASP A 320 -31.62 -10.01 6.26
CA ASP A 320 -32.16 -8.79 5.67
C ASP A 320 -32.64 -7.78 6.72
N GLU A 321 -33.27 -8.25 7.79
CA GLU A 321 -33.70 -7.42 8.92
C GLU A 321 -32.49 -6.88 9.70
N LYS A 322 -31.50 -7.72 9.95
CA LYS A 322 -30.21 -7.31 10.56
C LYS A 322 -29.55 -6.21 9.75
N ASN A 323 -29.52 -6.36 8.43
CA ASN A 323 -28.96 -5.36 7.54
C ASN A 323 -29.72 -4.03 7.56
N ILE A 324 -31.06 -4.04 7.62
CA ILE A 324 -31.87 -2.81 7.75
C ILE A 324 -31.54 -2.10 9.07
N MET A 325 -31.36 -2.85 10.15
CA MET A 325 -31.00 -2.29 11.46
C MET A 325 -29.60 -1.70 11.46
N TYR A 326 -28.62 -2.36 10.83
CA TYR A 326 -27.29 -1.79 10.65
C TYR A 326 -27.29 -0.56 9.75
N GLU A 327 -28.11 -0.51 8.70
CA GLU A 327 -28.28 0.69 7.85
C GLU A 327 -28.85 1.86 8.67
N ARG A 328 -29.84 1.63 9.54
CA ARG A 328 -30.38 2.66 10.45
C ARG A 328 -29.31 3.17 11.43
N LYS A 329 -28.54 2.28 12.03
CA LYS A 329 -27.45 2.62 12.95
C LYS A 329 -26.32 3.39 12.23
N ALA A 330 -25.93 2.96 11.03
CA ALA A 330 -24.94 3.64 10.19
C ALA A 330 -25.40 5.04 9.79
N SER A 331 -26.68 5.18 9.42
CA SER A 331 -27.28 6.48 9.13
C SER A 331 -27.24 7.42 10.35
N ALA A 332 -27.48 6.90 11.56
CA ALA A 332 -27.36 7.67 12.78
C ALA A 332 -25.90 8.11 13.05
N TRP A 333 -24.92 7.23 12.81
CA TRP A 333 -23.49 7.54 12.93
C TRP A 333 -23.06 8.62 11.92
N TYR A 334 -23.60 8.57 10.70
CA TYR A 334 -23.39 9.61 9.69
C TYR A 334 -23.99 10.96 10.11
N GLN A 335 -25.23 10.97 10.61
CA GLN A 335 -25.92 12.16 11.09
C GLN A 335 -25.12 12.88 12.19
N VAL A 336 -24.74 12.16 13.24
CA VAL A 336 -23.98 12.78 14.35
C VAL A 336 -22.58 13.26 13.95
N THR A 337 -22.05 12.80 12.82
CA THR A 337 -20.71 13.19 12.33
C THR A 337 -20.76 14.39 11.38
N TYR A 338 -21.75 14.43 10.48
CA TYR A 338 -21.77 15.36 9.33
C TYR A 338 -22.89 16.39 9.38
N GLN A 339 -23.93 16.20 10.18
CA GLN A 339 -25.04 17.15 10.25
C GLN A 339 -24.63 18.40 11.03
N GLU A 340 -24.95 19.57 10.50
CA GLU A 340 -24.51 20.88 11.00
C GLU A 340 -24.76 21.09 12.51
N SER A 341 -25.92 20.68 13.00
CA SER A 341 -26.30 20.80 14.43
C SER A 341 -25.36 20.02 15.35
N TRP A 342 -25.01 18.78 14.97
CA TRP A 342 -24.11 17.93 15.75
C TRP A 342 -22.65 18.35 15.59
N VAL A 343 -22.26 18.84 14.42
CA VAL A 343 -20.94 19.42 14.18
C VAL A 343 -20.70 20.63 15.09
N LYS A 344 -21.68 21.55 15.19
CA LYS A 344 -21.59 22.70 16.12
C LYS A 344 -21.44 22.22 17.57
N LYS A 345 -22.26 21.24 17.99
CA LYS A 345 -22.20 20.66 19.33
C LYS A 345 -20.86 20.00 19.65
N SER A 346 -20.24 19.31 18.67
CA SER A 346 -18.91 18.70 18.83
C SER A 346 -17.84 19.76 19.02
N LYS A 347 -17.88 20.86 18.24
CA LYS A 347 -16.95 21.99 18.40
C LYS A 347 -17.03 22.64 19.78
N GLU A 348 -18.24 22.84 20.29
CA GLU A 348 -18.45 23.42 21.63
C GLU A 348 -17.83 22.56 22.74
N LEU A 349 -17.89 21.23 22.61
CA LEU A 349 -17.24 20.31 23.56
C LEU A 349 -15.71 20.39 23.48
N HIS A 350 -15.15 20.50 22.28
CA HIS A 350 -13.70 20.55 22.08
C HIS A 350 -13.07 21.92 22.34
N ALA A 351 -13.86 23.00 22.38
CA ALA A 351 -13.38 24.36 22.68
C ALA A 351 -12.83 24.53 24.10
N VAL A 352 -13.10 23.58 25.00
CA VAL A 352 -12.68 23.64 26.41
C VAL A 352 -11.22 23.19 26.61
N ASP A 353 -10.68 22.35 25.73
CA ASP A 353 -9.42 21.63 25.95
C ASP A 353 -8.20 22.19 25.20
N ASP A 354 -8.30 23.36 24.54
CA ASP A 354 -7.24 24.01 23.72
C ASP A 354 -6.65 23.11 22.60
N ALA A 355 -7.21 21.91 22.42
CA ALA A 355 -6.78 20.84 21.53
C ALA A 355 -7.65 20.82 20.27
N GLY A 356 -7.43 21.81 19.41
CA GLY A 356 -7.79 21.71 17.99
C GLY A 356 -9.17 22.25 17.61
N LYS A 357 -9.18 23.29 16.77
CA LYS A 357 -10.36 23.87 16.11
C LYS A 357 -11.03 22.94 15.07
N SER A 358 -10.61 21.68 14.97
CA SER A 358 -10.97 20.79 13.85
C SER A 358 -11.99 19.73 14.27
N VAL A 359 -12.97 19.48 13.42
CA VAL A 359 -14.01 18.47 13.63
C VAL A 359 -13.46 17.11 13.21
N MET A 360 -13.64 16.08 14.04
CA MET A 360 -13.30 14.71 13.68
C MET A 360 -14.42 14.10 12.81
N LEU A 361 -14.05 13.61 11.63
CA LEU A 361 -14.98 13.14 10.59
C LEU A 361 -14.87 11.63 10.30
N SER A 362 -13.82 10.95 10.76
CA SER A 362 -13.61 9.54 10.41
C SER A 362 -14.51 8.54 11.14
N PHE A 363 -15.25 8.97 12.18
CA PHE A 363 -16.14 8.10 12.96
C PHE A 363 -17.16 7.35 12.08
N ALA A 364 -17.84 8.05 11.17
CA ALA A 364 -18.85 7.40 10.32
C ALA A 364 -18.24 6.35 9.36
N TRP A 365 -16.94 6.45 9.06
CA TRP A 365 -16.25 5.56 8.12
C TRP A 365 -16.03 4.15 8.68
N ILE A 366 -16.25 3.95 9.98
CA ILE A 366 -16.29 2.63 10.61
C ILE A 366 -17.40 1.76 10.00
N ALA A 367 -18.51 2.37 9.59
CA ALA A 367 -19.67 1.73 8.96
C ALA A 367 -19.78 2.06 7.45
N ALA A 368 -18.65 2.33 6.79
CA ALA A 368 -18.63 2.75 5.38
C ALA A 368 -19.28 1.74 4.42
N ASP A 369 -19.23 0.44 4.73
CA ASP A 369 -19.91 -0.64 4.02
C ASP A 369 -21.44 -0.47 4.01
N TYR A 370 -22.03 -0.15 5.17
CA TYR A 370 -23.47 0.09 5.28
C TYR A 370 -23.88 1.45 4.69
N LEU A 371 -23.06 2.49 4.84
CA LEU A 371 -23.29 3.78 4.18
C LEU A 371 -23.28 3.65 2.65
N ALA A 372 -22.33 2.90 2.09
CA ALA A 372 -22.29 2.58 0.67
C ALA A 372 -23.56 1.83 0.23
N ARG A 373 -24.00 0.85 1.02
CA ARG A 373 -25.24 0.08 0.76
C ARG A 373 -26.48 0.97 0.74
N ILE A 374 -26.60 1.93 1.66
CA ILE A 374 -27.70 2.92 1.67
C ILE A 374 -27.69 3.72 0.36
N LYS A 375 -26.53 4.24 -0.04
CA LYS A 375 -26.40 5.05 -1.25
C LYS A 375 -26.73 4.27 -2.52
N ILE A 376 -26.31 3.00 -2.59
CA ILE A 376 -26.66 2.07 -3.65
C ILE A 376 -28.17 1.86 -3.71
N LYS A 377 -28.82 1.57 -2.57
CA LYS A 377 -30.27 1.34 -2.49
C LYS A 377 -31.07 2.56 -2.96
N ARG A 378 -30.70 3.77 -2.54
CA ARG A 378 -31.34 5.02 -2.98
C ARG A 378 -31.26 5.20 -4.50
N ARG A 379 -30.07 5.00 -5.09
CA ARG A 379 -29.90 5.08 -6.55
C ARG A 379 -30.68 4.01 -7.32
N MET A 380 -30.85 2.81 -6.76
CA MET A 380 -31.66 1.74 -7.37
C MET A 380 -33.16 1.99 -7.25
N MET A 381 -33.60 2.83 -6.30
CA MET A 381 -34.98 3.30 -6.23
C MET A 381 -35.23 4.44 -7.22
N GLU A 382 -34.23 5.29 -7.47
CA GLU A 382 -34.29 6.38 -8.46
C GLU A 382 -34.17 5.89 -9.90
N ASN A 383 -33.34 4.86 -10.16
CA ASN A 383 -33.18 4.23 -11.47
C ASN A 383 -33.82 2.83 -11.43
N SER A 384 -34.90 2.62 -12.18
CA SER A 384 -35.67 1.37 -12.24
C SER A 384 -34.91 0.16 -12.83
N ILE A 385 -33.79 -0.28 -12.23
CA ILE A 385 -33.06 -1.48 -12.65
C ILE A 385 -32.57 -2.29 -11.45
N SER A 386 -33.06 -3.52 -11.37
CA SER A 386 -32.70 -4.56 -10.41
C SER A 386 -31.26 -5.09 -10.61
N THR A 387 -30.50 -5.27 -9.53
CA THR A 387 -29.98 -6.58 -9.06
C THR A 387 -28.99 -6.41 -7.89
N LYS A 388 -29.34 -7.05 -6.75
CA LYS A 388 -28.57 -7.41 -5.53
C LYS A 388 -27.52 -6.42 -4.98
N PRO A 389 -27.69 -5.88 -3.74
CA PRO A 389 -26.81 -4.83 -3.17
C PRO A 389 -25.34 -5.22 -2.98
N ILE A 390 -25.04 -6.48 -2.67
CA ILE A 390 -23.68 -6.92 -2.29
C ILE A 390 -22.75 -6.99 -3.51
N ASP A 391 -23.26 -7.25 -4.71
CA ASP A 391 -22.47 -7.30 -5.96
C ASP A 391 -22.19 -5.91 -6.57
N SER A 392 -22.77 -4.86 -6.01
CA SER A 392 -22.66 -3.49 -6.53
C SER A 392 -21.55 -2.68 -5.86
N LEU A 393 -21.10 -3.06 -4.65
CA LEU A 393 -19.94 -2.46 -4.00
C LEU A 393 -18.65 -2.75 -4.78
N GLY A 394 -18.51 -3.97 -5.30
CA GLY A 394 -17.40 -4.36 -6.17
C GLY A 394 -17.41 -3.66 -7.54
N ARG A 395 -18.60 -3.40 -8.10
CA ARG A 395 -18.74 -2.61 -9.35
C ARG A 395 -18.47 -1.11 -9.11
N TYR A 396 -18.93 -0.55 -8.00
CA TYR A 396 -18.68 0.85 -7.63
C TYR A 396 -17.19 1.16 -7.43
N LEU A 397 -16.42 0.23 -6.85
CA LEU A 397 -14.97 0.37 -6.69
C LEU A 397 -14.21 0.12 -8.01
N ALA A 398 -14.76 -0.67 -8.93
CA ALA A 398 -14.15 -0.97 -10.22
C ALA A 398 -14.36 0.12 -11.29
N ASP A 399 -15.46 0.88 -11.23
CA ASP A 399 -15.75 1.97 -12.18
C ASP A 399 -15.00 3.28 -11.85
N LYS A 400 -14.24 3.33 -10.76
CA LYS A 400 -13.53 4.53 -10.29
C LYS A 400 -12.02 4.35 -10.03
N ILE A 401 -11.44 3.26 -10.54
CA ILE A 401 -9.98 3.06 -10.60
C ILE A 401 -9.55 3.03 -12.06
#